data_AF-A0A1G9ZB37-F1
#
_entry.id   AF-A0A1G9ZB37-F1
#
_cell.length_a   1.000
_cell.length_b   1.000
_cell.length_c   1.000
_cell.angle_alpha   90.00
_cell.angle_beta   90.00
_cell.angle_gamma   90.00
#
_symmetry.space_group_name_H-M   'P 1'
#
loop_
_entity.id
_entity.type
_entity.pdbx_description
1 polymer ?
#
loop_
_entity_poly.entity_id
_entity_poly.type
_entity_poly.pdbx_seq_one_letter_code
_entity_poly.pdbx_strand_id
1 'polypeptide(L)'
;MLKQLIRSRLYSSSPEEVVQYGRKYGVQISRGQAERLLAFIKKESIDPFSERDRSLTFKYVEKTIGQKEAQQADQLLKQLAKQYNLDHLL
;
A
#
# COMPACT_ATOMS: atom_id res chain seq x y z
N MET A 1 7.46 17.94 4.89
CA MET A 1 7.80 17.76 3.46
C MET A 1 7.73 16.30 3.02
N LEU A 2 8.56 15.39 3.54
CA LEU A 2 8.60 14.00 3.06
C LEU A 2 7.27 13.23 3.17
N LYS A 3 6.59 13.28 4.33
CA LYS A 3 5.27 12.65 4.50
C LYS A 3 4.24 13.13 3.47
N GLN A 4 4.26 14.42 3.15
CA GLN A 4 3.34 15.01 2.16
C GLN A 4 3.66 14.50 0.76
N LEU A 5 4.93 14.44 0.36
CA LEU A 5 5.37 13.87 -0.92
C LEU A 5 4.87 12.42 -1.08
N ILE A 6 5.04 11.60 -0.04
CA ILE A 6 4.61 10.19 -0.05
C ILE A 6 3.09 10.07 -0.15
N ARG A 7 2.33 10.87 0.61
CA ARG A 7 0.86 10.92 0.50
C ARG A 7 0.43 11.33 -0.91
N SER A 8 1.00 12.41 -1.46
CA SER A 8 0.70 12.86 -2.81
C SER A 8 0.98 11.76 -3.84
N ARG A 9 2.10 11.04 -3.69
CA ARG A 9 2.45 9.93 -4.58
C ARG A 9 1.49 8.74 -4.47
N LEU A 10 1.08 8.39 -3.24
CA LEU A 10 0.06 7.36 -3.01
C LEU A 10 -1.25 7.70 -3.72
N TYR A 11 -1.71 8.94 -3.58
CA TYR A 11 -3.00 9.37 -4.12
C TYR A 11 -2.99 9.58 -5.64
N SER A 12 -1.82 9.85 -6.23
CA SER A 12 -1.63 9.94 -7.68
C SER A 12 -1.26 8.61 -8.35
N SER A 13 -1.13 7.52 -7.58
CA SER A 13 -0.79 6.21 -8.14
C SER A 13 -1.87 5.70 -9.09
N SER A 14 -1.46 5.06 -10.19
CA SER A 14 -2.36 4.40 -11.13
C SER A 14 -2.46 2.89 -10.86
N PRO A 15 -3.55 2.22 -11.30
CA PRO A 15 -3.67 0.77 -11.19
C PRO A 15 -2.52 0.01 -11.87
N GLU A 16 -2.05 0.51 -13.01
CA GLU A 16 -0.94 -0.08 -13.78
C GLU A 16 0.37 -0.03 -12.98
N GLU A 17 0.64 1.09 -12.30
CA GLU A 17 1.81 1.22 -11.43
C GLU A 17 1.75 0.23 -10.25
N VAL A 18 0.58 0.10 -9.62
CA VAL A 18 0.38 -0.86 -8.51
C VAL A 18 0.62 -2.29 -8.98
N VAL A 19 0.13 -2.68 -10.16
CA VAL A 19 0.38 -4.00 -10.75
C VAL A 19 1.86 -4.20 -11.08
N GLN A 20 2.51 -3.19 -11.67
CA GLN A 20 3.92 -3.24 -12.02
C GLN A 20 4.80 -3.43 -10.77
N TYR A 21 4.58 -2.62 -9.73
CA TYR A 21 5.33 -2.73 -8.48
C TYR A 21 4.99 -3.99 -7.70
N GLY A 22 3.72 -4.41 -7.70
CA GLY A 22 3.31 -5.69 -7.11
C GLY A 22 4.10 -6.85 -7.70
N ARG A 23 4.17 -6.95 -9.04
CA ARG A 23 5.00 -7.95 -9.73
C ARG A 23 6.47 -7.86 -9.36
N LYS A 24 7.03 -6.64 -9.35
CA LYS A 24 8.45 -6.39 -9.01
C LYS A 24 8.81 -6.89 -7.61
N TYR A 25 7.91 -6.76 -6.64
CA TYR A 25 8.16 -7.12 -5.24
C TYR A 25 7.48 -8.42 -4.81
N GLY A 26 6.92 -9.20 -5.74
CA GLY A 26 6.32 -10.51 -5.45
C GLY A 26 4.95 -10.46 -4.78
N VAL A 27 4.25 -9.33 -4.83
CA VAL A 27 2.85 -9.17 -4.39
C VAL A 27 1.95 -9.31 -5.61
N GLN A 28 1.25 -10.44 -5.72
CA GLN A 28 0.38 -10.68 -6.87
C GLN A 28 -0.90 -9.87 -6.75
N ILE A 29 -1.16 -9.01 -7.74
CA ILE A 29 -2.37 -8.20 -7.79
C ILE A 29 -2.79 -8.01 -9.24
N SER A 30 -4.08 -8.22 -9.52
CA SER A 30 -4.67 -7.91 -10.82
C SER A 30 -4.99 -6.43 -10.97
N ARG A 31 -5.13 -5.95 -12.21
CA ARG A 31 -5.53 -4.56 -12.49
C ARG A 31 -6.84 -4.16 -11.80
N GLY A 32 -7.87 -5.01 -11.85
CA GLY A 32 -9.15 -4.73 -11.19
C GLY A 32 -9.09 -4.77 -9.65
N GLN A 33 -8.16 -5.52 -9.05
CA GLN A 33 -7.89 -5.43 -7.61
C GLN A 33 -7.16 -4.13 -7.26
N ALA A 34 -6.18 -3.71 -8.07
CA ALA A 34 -5.47 -2.45 -7.89
C ALA A 34 -6.39 -1.23 -8.02
N GLU A 35 -7.30 -1.22 -9.00
CA GLU A 35 -8.33 -0.19 -9.16
C GLU A 35 -9.18 -0.05 -7.88
N ARG A 36 -9.68 -1.18 -7.36
CA ARG A 36 -10.51 -1.20 -6.15
C ARG A 36 -9.73 -0.78 -4.89
N LEU A 37 -8.48 -1.21 -4.76
CA LEU A 37 -7.59 -0.79 -3.66
C LEU A 37 -7.35 0.72 -3.67
N LEU A 38 -7.03 1.31 -4.83
CA LEU A 38 -6.83 2.75 -4.95
C LEU A 38 -8.12 3.54 -4.71
N ALA A 39 -9.26 3.02 -5.16
CA ALA A 39 -10.56 3.62 -4.85
C ALA A 39 -10.86 3.60 -3.33
N PHE A 40 -10.57 2.48 -2.66
CA PHE A 40 -10.67 2.36 -1.20
C PHE A 40 -9.76 3.36 -0.48
N ILE A 41 -8.48 3.44 -0.87
CA ILE A 41 -7.50 4.38 -0.29
C ILE A 41 -8.00 5.83 -0.37
N LYS A 42 -8.53 6.23 -1.53
CA LYS A 42 -9.06 7.57 -1.76
C LYS A 42 -10.34 7.82 -0.94
N LYS A 43 -11.26 6.86 -0.95
CA LYS A 43 -12.56 6.98 -0.27
C LYS A 43 -12.40 7.10 1.25
N GLU A 44 -11.59 6.22 1.84
CA GLU A 44 -11.38 6.20 3.29
C GLU A 44 -10.32 7.21 3.75
N SER A 45 -9.74 7.98 2.82
CA SER A 45 -8.69 8.97 3.09
C SER A 45 -7.51 8.39 3.89
N ILE A 46 -7.02 7.22 3.47
CA ILE A 46 -5.98 6.46 4.16
C ILE A 46 -4.70 7.29 4.31
N ASP A 47 -4.25 7.46 5.55
CA ASP A 47 -2.91 7.95 5.85
C ASP A 47 -1.91 6.79 6.03
N PRO A 48 -0.91 6.61 5.15
CA PRO A 48 0.03 5.50 5.26
C PRO A 48 0.91 5.56 6.53
N PHE A 49 0.96 6.71 7.20
CA PHE A 49 1.70 6.90 8.46
C PHE A 49 0.85 6.69 9.71
N SER A 50 -0.45 6.40 9.55
CA SER A 50 -1.36 6.06 10.65
C SER A 50 -1.40 4.54 10.81
N GLU A 51 -1.06 4.04 12.00
CA GLU A 51 -1.14 2.60 12.30
C GLU A 51 -2.55 2.05 12.07
N ARG A 52 -3.56 2.83 12.48
CA ARG A 52 -4.97 2.50 12.29
C ARG A 52 -5.29 2.31 10.80
N ASP A 53 -4.85 3.22 9.95
CA ASP A 53 -5.19 3.19 8.53
C ASP A 53 -4.37 2.16 7.76
N ARG A 54 -3.13 1.87 8.20
CA ARG A 54 -2.38 0.70 7.72
C ARG A 54 -3.10 -0.61 8.06
N SER A 55 -3.63 -0.73 9.28
CA SER A 55 -4.44 -1.89 9.68
C SER A 55 -5.72 -2.03 8.84
N LEU A 56 -6.39 -0.91 8.53
CA LEU A 56 -7.55 -0.91 7.62
C LEU A 56 -7.16 -1.37 6.21
N THR A 57 -6.04 -0.87 5.68
CA THR A 57 -5.51 -1.25 4.37
C THR A 57 -5.14 -2.72 4.33
N PHE A 58 -4.48 -3.23 5.36
CA PHE A 58 -4.16 -4.66 5.49
C PHE A 58 -5.42 -5.52 5.41
N LYS A 59 -6.43 -5.22 6.24
CA LYS A 59 -7.70 -5.97 6.25
C LYS A 59 -8.43 -5.90 4.92
N TYR A 60 -8.36 -4.76 4.23
CA TYR A 60 -8.93 -4.62 2.90
C TYR A 60 -8.23 -5.54 1.89
N VAL A 61 -6.90 -5.55 1.86
CA VAL A 61 -6.11 -6.42 0.99
C VAL A 61 -6.38 -7.89 1.31
N GLU A 62 -6.38 -8.27 2.59
CA GLU A 62 -6.66 -9.63 3.04
C GLU A 62 -8.01 -10.14 2.54
N LYS A 63 -9.05 -9.31 2.64
CA LYS A 63 -10.42 -9.66 2.25
C LYS A 63 -10.63 -9.70 0.73
N THR A 64 -9.97 -8.82 -0.03
CA THR A 64 -10.29 -8.58 -1.46
C THR A 64 -9.26 -9.15 -2.42
N ILE A 65 -8.04 -9.39 -1.95
CA ILE A 65 -6.91 -9.87 -2.74
C ILE A 65 -6.45 -11.22 -2.19
N GLY A 66 -6.16 -11.28 -0.90
CA GLY A 66 -5.79 -12.50 -0.20
C GLY A 66 -4.90 -12.25 1.02
N GLN A 67 -4.94 -13.17 1.97
CA GLN A 67 -4.17 -13.09 3.21
C GLN A 67 -2.65 -13.08 2.94
N LYS A 68 -2.18 -13.90 1.99
CA LYS A 68 -0.78 -13.97 1.61
C LYS A 68 -0.30 -12.62 1.09
N GLU A 69 -1.07 -11.99 0.21
CA GLU A 69 -0.74 -10.71 -0.42
C GLU A 69 -0.74 -9.57 0.60
N ALA A 70 -1.67 -9.61 1.57
CA ALA A 70 -1.68 -8.66 2.69
C ALA A 70 -0.40 -8.76 3.54
N GLN A 71 0.01 -9.98 3.89
CA GLN A 71 1.24 -10.23 4.65
C GLN A 71 2.48 -9.80 3.87
N GLN A 72 2.56 -10.13 2.57
CA GLN A 72 3.67 -9.73 1.71
C GLN A 72 3.76 -8.20 1.58
N ALA A 73 2.63 -7.51 1.41
CA ALA A 73 2.59 -6.06 1.31
C ALA A 73 3.02 -5.37 2.62
N ASP A 74 2.56 -5.86 3.78
CA ASP A 74 2.96 -5.32 5.09
C ASP A 74 4.46 -5.54 5.37
N GLN A 75 4.97 -6.74 5.05
CA GLN A 75 6.40 -7.03 5.15
C GLN A 75 7.23 -6.13 4.22
N LEU A 76 6.80 -5.96 2.98
CA LEU A 76 7.45 -5.09 2.01
C LEU A 76 7.50 -3.64 2.50
N LEU A 77 6.40 -3.11 3.04
CA LEU A 77 6.35 -1.76 3.60
C LEU A 77 7.40 -1.58 4.70
N LYS A 78 7.45 -2.51 5.67
CA LYS A 78 8.41 -2.47 6.78
C LYS A 78 9.85 -2.60 6.29
N GLN A 79 10.12 -3.47 5.32
CA GLN A 79 11.44 -3.65 4.73
C GLN A 79 11.92 -2.38 4.02
N LEU A 80 11.09 -1.79 3.16
CA LEU A 80 11.44 -0.55 2.46
C LEU A 80 11.61 0.61 3.44
N ALA A 81 10.72 0.76 4.41
CA ALA A 81 10.85 1.80 5.43
C ALA A 81 12.18 1.67 6.17
N LYS A 82 12.56 0.46 6.62
CA LYS A 82 13.85 0.22 7.26
C LYS A 82 15.04 0.49 6.33
N GLN A 83 14.98 0.00 5.09
CA GLN A 83 16.05 0.19 4.10
C GLN A 83 16.36 1.67 3.84
N TYR A 84 15.34 2.52 3.85
CA TYR A 84 15.48 3.97 3.65
C TYR A 84 15.55 4.77 4.96
N ASN A 85 15.67 4.10 6.13
CA ASN A 85 15.66 4.73 7.47
C ASN A 85 14.41 5.59 7.75
N LEU A 86 13.27 5.16 7.23
CA LEU A 86 11.94 5.78 7.36
C LEU A 86 11.00 5.00 8.27
N ASP A 87 11.47 3.93 8.91
CA ASP A 87 10.70 3.09 9.84
C ASP A 87 10.15 3.88 11.03
N HIS A 88 10.85 4.93 11.47
CA HIS A 88 10.38 5.88 12.47
C HIS A 88 9.12 6.68 12.05
N LEU A 89 8.73 6.64 10.78
CA LEU A 89 7.51 7.29 10.29
C LEU A 89 6.29 6.36 10.33
N LEU A 90 6.51 5.05 10.47
CA LEU A 90 5.46 4.05 10.55
C LEU A 90 4.88 4.01 11.97
#